data_AF-A0AA40P0N8-F1
#
_entry.id   AF-A0AA40P0N8-F1
#
_cell.length_a   1.000
_cell.length_b   1.000
_cell.length_c   1.000
_cell.angle_alpha   90.00
_cell.angle_beta   90.00
_cell.angle_gamma   90.00
#
_symmetry.space_group_name_H-M   'P 1'
#
loop_
_entity.id
_entity.type
_entity.pdbx_description
1 polymer ?
#
loop_
_entity_poly.entity_id
_entity_poly.type
_entity_poly.pdbx_seq_one_letter_code
_entity_poly.pdbx_strand_id
1 'polypeptide(L)'
;MGRLFVDELRQVQEQQLADSLAWVVMPDHIHWLLQLNSHSLSRVVQRVKSKSAITINRASGCSGPFWQSGYHDVGIRTEESLLNFARYIVANPVRAGLVKSVRDYPLWDAIWL
;
A
#
# COMPACT_ATOMS: atom_id res chain seq x y z
N MET A 1 -7.49 -10.60 -5.64
CA MET A 1 -6.27 -9.85 -6.01
C MET A 1 -5.85 -8.85 -4.96
N GLY A 2 -6.68 -7.88 -4.56
CA GLY A 2 -6.31 -6.92 -3.51
C GLY A 2 -5.82 -7.55 -2.19
N ARG A 3 -6.48 -8.62 -1.71
CA ARG A 3 -6.03 -9.36 -0.51
C ARG A 3 -4.62 -9.96 -0.62
N LEU A 4 -4.23 -10.44 -1.81
CA LEU A 4 -2.87 -10.96 -2.04
C LEU A 4 -1.82 -9.85 -1.92
N PHE A 5 -2.18 -8.62 -2.30
CA PHE A 5 -1.32 -7.47 -2.08
C PHE A 5 -1.20 -7.12 -0.60
N VAL A 6 -2.31 -7.17 0.15
CA VAL A 6 -2.31 -6.96 1.61
C VAL A 6 -1.42 -7.97 2.32
N ASP A 7 -1.43 -9.23 1.88
CA ASP A 7 -0.53 -10.24 2.43
C ASP A 7 0.94 -9.93 2.15
N GLU A 8 1.28 -9.33 1.01
CA GLU A 8 2.64 -8.86 0.74
C GLU A 8 3.05 -7.71 1.68
N LEU A 9 2.15 -6.77 2.00
CA LEU A 9 2.44 -5.71 2.98
C LEU A 9 2.74 -6.28 4.36
N ARG A 10 2.00 -7.32 4.78
CA ARG A 10 2.25 -8.03 6.05
C ARG A 10 3.62 -8.71 6.05
N GLN A 11 3.97 -9.38 4.95
CA GLN A 11 5.27 -10.04 4.79
C GLN A 11 6.44 -9.06 4.88
N VAL A 12 6.29 -7.85 4.36
CA VAL A 12 7.30 -6.78 4.47
C VAL A 12 7.52 -6.36 5.92
N GLN A 13 6.44 -6.24 6.69
CA GLN A 13 6.50 -5.89 8.11
C GLN A 13 7.09 -7.03 8.95
N GLU A 14 6.69 -8.28 8.70
CA GLU A 14 7.26 -9.47 9.34
C GLU A 14 8.77 -9.61 9.08
N GLN A 15 9.21 -9.26 7.87
CA GLN A 15 10.64 -9.23 7.49
C GLN A 15 11.36 -7.99 8.01
N GLN A 16 10.69 -7.12 8.78
CA GLN A 16 11.21 -5.88 9.34
C GLN A 16 11.80 -4.95 8.28
N LEU A 17 11.28 -4.99 7.05
CA LEU A 17 11.77 -4.14 5.96
C LEU A 17 11.21 -2.71 6.09
N ALA A 18 9.94 -2.61 6.47
CA ALA A 18 9.23 -1.37 6.74
C ALA A 18 7.98 -1.67 7.57
N ASP A 19 7.58 -0.72 8.40
CA ASP A 19 6.33 -0.78 9.15
C ASP A 19 5.22 -0.08 8.36
N SER A 20 4.07 -0.77 8.22
CA SER A 20 2.91 -0.19 7.55
C SER A 20 2.10 0.63 8.54
N LEU A 21 2.04 1.94 8.33
CA LEU A 21 1.32 2.84 9.22
C LEU A 21 -0.12 3.09 8.74
N ALA A 22 -0.31 3.27 7.44
CA ALA A 22 -1.63 3.31 6.81
C ALA A 22 -1.53 2.91 5.34
N TRP A 23 -2.56 2.27 4.79
CA TRP A 23 -2.61 1.93 3.38
C TRP A 23 -4.04 1.81 2.87
N VAL A 24 -4.20 1.95 1.55
CA VAL A 24 -5.40 1.56 0.83
C VAL A 24 -5.01 0.94 -0.50
N VAL A 25 -5.66 -0.18 -0.85
CA VAL A 25 -5.53 -0.80 -2.17
C VAL A 25 -6.71 -0.36 -3.01
N MET A 26 -6.45 0.49 -4.00
CA MET A 26 -7.44 0.95 -4.97
C MET A 26 -7.53 -0.06 -6.13
N PRO A 27 -8.56 0.00 -7.00
CA PRO A 27 -8.67 -0.92 -8.14
C PRO A 27 -7.49 -0.87 -9.12
N ASP A 28 -6.84 0.28 -9.24
CA ASP A 28 -5.80 0.60 -10.23
C ASP A 28 -4.44 0.96 -9.61
N HIS A 29 -4.39 1.34 -8.32
CA HIS A 29 -3.16 1.73 -7.64
C HIS A 29 -3.22 1.46 -6.12
N ILE A 30 -2.18 1.86 -5.40
CA ILE A 30 -2.12 1.80 -3.94
C ILE A 30 -1.67 3.15 -3.39
N HIS A 31 -2.11 3.47 -2.17
CA HIS A 31 -1.45 4.45 -1.33
C HIS A 31 -0.91 3.76 -0.09
N TRP A 32 0.32 4.06 0.29
CA TRP A 32 1.00 3.42 1.40
C TRP A 32 1.85 4.42 2.16
N LEU A 33 1.47 4.66 3.42
CA LEU A 33 2.24 5.36 4.41
C LEU A 33 3.01 4.33 5.23
N LEU A 34 4.34 4.42 5.18
CA LEU A 34 5.23 3.46 5.77
C LEU A 34 6.38 4.15 6.48
N GLN A 35 6.92 3.48 7.50
CA GLN A 35 8.18 3.84 8.12
C GLN A 35 9.26 2.86 7.66
N LEU A 36 10.35 3.40 7.12
CA LEU A 36 11.49 2.56 6.73
C LEU A 36 12.29 2.16 7.96
N ASN A 37 12.72 0.90 7.96
CA ASN A 37 13.62 0.39 8.98
C ASN A 37 15.07 0.57 8.49
N SER A 38 15.79 -0.53 8.25
CA SER A 38 17.20 -0.51 7.85
C SER A 38 17.44 -0.45 6.33
N HIS A 39 16.39 -0.30 5.53
CA HIS A 39 16.46 -0.38 4.07
C HIS A 39 15.98 0.89 3.37
N SER A 40 16.49 1.13 2.15
CA SER A 40 16.03 2.23 1.31
C SER A 40 14.60 1.99 0.81
N LEU A 41 13.87 3.09 0.58
CA LEU A 41 12.53 3.05 -0.02
C LEU A 41 12.52 2.25 -1.33
N SER A 42 13.50 2.50 -2.20
CA SER A 42 13.62 1.84 -3.50
C SER A 42 13.68 0.31 -3.38
N ARG A 43 14.41 -0.20 -2.38
CA ARG A 43 14.55 -1.64 -2.14
C ARG A 43 13.23 -2.25 -1.64
N VAL A 44 12.56 -1.57 -0.72
CA VAL A 44 11.26 -2.00 -0.19
C VAL A 44 10.21 -2.03 -1.29
N VAL A 45 10.08 -0.95 -2.06
CA VAL A 45 9.14 -0.85 -3.18
C VAL A 45 9.43 -1.89 -4.26
N GLN A 46 10.70 -2.10 -4.63
CA GLN A 46 11.07 -3.13 -5.60
C GLN A 46 10.66 -4.53 -5.14
N ARG A 47 10.86 -4.84 -3.86
CA ARG A 47 10.53 -6.13 -3.24
C ARG A 47 9.03 -6.38 -3.25
N VAL A 48 8.23 -5.39 -2.81
CA VAL A 48 6.77 -5.43 -2.81
C VAL A 48 6.24 -5.62 -4.22
N LYS A 49 6.67 -4.78 -5.16
CA LYS A 49 6.18 -4.82 -6.56
C LYS A 49 6.51 -6.15 -7.23
N SER A 50 7.72 -6.67 -7.01
CA SER A 50 8.14 -7.93 -7.64
C SER A 50 7.36 -9.13 -7.14
N LYS A 51 7.23 -9.32 -5.82
CA LYS A 51 6.50 -10.48 -5.30
C LYS A 51 5.00 -10.38 -5.49
N SER A 52 4.40 -9.20 -5.28
CA SER A 52 2.98 -9.02 -5.55
C SER A 52 2.64 -9.29 -7.02
N ALA A 53 3.46 -8.82 -7.97
CA ALA A 53 3.27 -9.13 -9.38
C ALA A 53 3.30 -10.64 -9.65
N ILE A 54 4.29 -11.37 -9.10
CA ILE A 54 4.39 -12.83 -9.27
C ILE A 54 3.15 -13.53 -8.71
N THR A 55 2.76 -13.20 -7.47
CA THR A 55 1.64 -13.85 -6.78
C THR A 55 0.31 -13.56 -7.46
N ILE A 56 0.06 -12.30 -7.85
CA ILE A 56 -1.18 -11.87 -8.50
C ILE A 56 -1.28 -12.46 -9.91
N ASN A 57 -0.21 -12.42 -10.71
CA ASN A 57 -0.19 -13.01 -12.04
C ASN A 57 -0.46 -14.52 -11.98
N ARG A 58 0.22 -15.24 -11.07
CA ARG A 58 -0.01 -16.68 -10.87
C ARG A 58 -1.47 -16.97 -10.50
N ALA A 59 -2.04 -16.20 -9.58
CA ALA A 59 -3.43 -16.40 -9.14
C ALA A 59 -4.46 -16.02 -10.22
N SER A 60 -4.09 -15.17 -11.17
CA SER A 60 -4.98 -14.71 -12.25
C SER A 60 -4.77 -15.47 -13.57
N GLY A 61 -3.80 -16.38 -13.64
CA GLY A 61 -3.40 -17.03 -14.89
C GLY A 61 -2.79 -16.07 -15.92
N CYS A 62 -2.38 -14.88 -15.50
CA CYS A 62 -1.80 -13.86 -16.36
C CYS A 62 -0.26 -13.94 -16.36
N SER A 63 0.37 -13.31 -17.35
CA SER A 63 1.82 -13.16 -17.44
C SER A 63 2.18 -11.76 -17.92
N GLY A 64 3.36 -11.28 -17.56
CA GLY A 64 3.85 -9.96 -17.96
C GLY A 64 3.86 -8.94 -16.83
N PRO A 65 4.12 -7.66 -17.15
CA PRO A 65 4.21 -6.60 -16.14
C PRO A 65 2.85 -6.34 -15.51
N PHE A 66 2.78 -6.43 -14.18
CA PHE A 66 1.60 -6.03 -13.41
C PHE A 66 1.63 -4.56 -13.00
N TRP A 67 2.81 -4.05 -12.65
CA TRP A 67 3.00 -2.67 -12.22
C TRP A 67 3.61 -1.80 -13.31
N GLN A 68 3.19 -0.53 -13.37
CA GLN A 68 3.91 0.52 -14.09
C GLN A 68 5.34 0.68 -13.52
N SER A 69 6.29 1.12 -14.35
CA SER A 69 7.65 1.47 -13.90
C SER A 69 7.64 2.68 -12.95
N GLY A 70 8.61 2.72 -12.03
CA GLY A 70 8.75 3.81 -11.05
C GLY A 70 7.75 3.74 -9.89
N TYR A 71 7.75 4.79 -9.07
CA TYR A 71 6.79 5.04 -7.99
C TYR A 71 6.84 6.54 -7.65
N HIS A 72 5.84 7.04 -6.94
CA HIS A 72 5.81 8.40 -6.41
C HIS A 72 5.95 8.36 -4.90
N ASP A 73 6.83 9.19 -4.34
CA ASP A 73 7.05 9.27 -2.91
C ASP A 73 7.12 10.73 -2.41
N VAL A 74 6.78 10.89 -1.12
CA VAL A 74 6.85 12.17 -0.42
C VAL A 74 7.39 11.90 0.98
N GLY A 75 8.51 12.55 1.33
CA GLY A 75 9.07 12.47 2.68
C GLY A 75 8.30 13.33 3.68
N ILE A 76 7.72 12.70 4.70
CA ILE A 76 6.97 13.37 5.77
C ILE A 76 7.92 13.67 6.92
N ARG A 77 7.93 14.92 7.40
CA ARG A 77 8.90 15.42 8.39
C ARG A 77 8.30 15.76 9.76
N THR A 78 6.98 15.79 9.90
CA THR A 78 6.30 16.14 11.17
C THR A 78 5.17 15.16 11.49
N GLU A 79 4.96 14.92 12.78
CA GLU A 79 3.89 14.02 13.27
C GLU A 79 2.49 14.56 12.96
N GLU A 80 2.28 15.88 13.05
CA GLU A 80 1.01 16.52 12.69
C GLU A 80 0.62 16.24 11.23
N SER A 81 1.62 16.20 10.34
CA SER A 81 1.39 15.84 8.94
C SER A 81 0.98 14.37 8.78
N LEU A 82 1.53 13.49 9.62
CA LEU A 82 1.45 12.05 9.48
C LEU A 82 0.01 11.53 9.68
N LEU A 83 -0.71 12.02 10.68
CA LEU A 83 -2.13 11.68 10.88
C LEU A 83 -3.01 12.22 9.73
N ASN A 84 -2.71 13.41 9.23
CA ASN A 84 -3.43 13.99 8.09
C ASN A 84 -3.21 13.17 6.82
N PHE A 85 -1.99 12.68 6.57
CA PHE A 85 -1.71 11.74 5.49
C PHE A 85 -2.45 10.40 5.67
N ALA A 86 -2.46 9.83 6.87
CA ALA A 86 -3.19 8.58 7.13
C ALA A 86 -4.69 8.73 6.85
N ARG A 87 -5.33 9.81 7.34
CA ARG A 87 -6.74 10.13 7.06
C ARG A 87 -6.99 10.32 5.57
N TYR A 88 -6.10 11.03 4.89
CA TYR A 88 -6.18 11.22 3.44
C TYR A 88 -6.16 9.89 2.71
N ILE A 89 -5.19 9.02 3.02
CA ILE A 89 -5.01 7.69 2.44
C ILE A 89 -6.29 6.88 2.57
N VAL A 90 -6.79 6.72 3.80
CA VAL A 90 -7.97 5.92 4.11
C VAL A 90 -9.25 6.49 3.48
N ALA A 91 -9.32 7.81 3.26
CA ALA A 91 -10.47 8.45 2.64
C ALA A 91 -10.51 8.33 1.10
N ASN A 92 -9.45 7.84 0.44
CA ASN A 92 -9.40 7.77 -1.03
C ASN A 92 -10.56 6.99 -1.68
N PRO A 93 -11.05 5.86 -1.14
CA PRO A 93 -12.20 5.16 -1.72
C PRO A 93 -13.46 6.02 -1.80
N VAL A 94 -13.70 6.85 -0.77
CA VAL A 94 -14.82 7.80 -0.75
C VAL A 94 -14.59 8.92 -1.76
N ARG A 95 -13.38 9.49 -1.79
CA ARG A 95 -13.01 10.56 -2.74
C ARG A 95 -13.10 10.13 -4.20
N ALA A 96 -12.79 8.87 -4.48
CA ALA A 96 -12.91 8.25 -5.80
C ALA A 96 -14.35 7.83 -6.14
N GLY A 97 -15.31 8.00 -5.22
CA GLY A 97 -16.71 7.64 -5.43
C GLY A 97 -16.98 6.13 -5.43
N LEU A 98 -16.04 5.29 -4.96
CA LEU A 98 -16.22 3.84 -4.89
C LEU A 98 -17.22 3.42 -3.80
N VAL A 99 -17.27 4.19 -2.71
CA VAL A 99 -18.12 3.95 -1.55
C VAL A 99 -18.60 5.28 -0.95
N LYS A 100 -19.71 5.27 -0.19
CA LYS A 100 -20.21 6.45 0.52
C LYS A 100 -19.54 6.65 1.88
N SER A 101 -19.02 5.58 2.47
CA SER A 101 -18.30 5.59 3.74
C SER A 101 -17.05 4.73 3.64
N VAL A 102 -15.98 5.15 4.32
CA VAL A 102 -14.73 4.37 4.44
C VAL A 102 -15.00 2.96 4.99
N ARG A 103 -16.01 2.82 5.86
CA ARG A 103 -16.39 1.54 6.47
C ARG A 103 -16.87 0.50 5.46
N ASP A 104 -17.33 0.96 4.29
CA ASP A 104 -17.85 0.08 3.24
C ASP A 104 -16.72 -0.41 2.31
N TYR A 105 -15.49 0.11 2.47
CA TYR A 105 -14.35 -0.32 1.69
C TYR A 105 -13.49 -1.31 2.49
N PRO A 106 -13.25 -2.54 2.00
CA PRO A 106 -12.63 -3.59 2.81
C PRO A 106 -11.09 -3.65 2.70
N LEU A 107 -10.47 -2.84 1.84
CA LEU A 107 -9.04 -2.92 1.51
C LEU A 107 -8.29 -1.66 1.93
N TRP A 108 -8.37 -1.32 3.22
CA TRP A 108 -7.52 -0.31 3.86
C TRP A 108 -7.22 -0.72 5.30
N ASP A 109 -6.17 -0.14 5.88
CA ASP A 109 -5.86 -0.25 7.30
C ASP A 109 -5.06 0.99 7.75
N ALA A 110 -5.11 1.32 9.03
CA ALA A 110 -4.33 2.39 9.63
C ALA A 110 -4.15 2.15 11.14
N ILE A 111 -2.93 2.31 11.65
CA ILE A 111 -2.60 1.99 13.05
C ILE A 111 -3.27 2.91 14.09
N TRP A 112 -3.96 3.96 13.64
CA TRP A 112 -4.65 4.94 14.50
C TRP A 112 -6.17 4.76 14.56
N LEU A 113 -6.76 3.88 13.75
CA LEU A 113 -8.21 3.79 13.55
C LEU A 113 -8.79 2.47 14.05
#